data_AF-A0A352SCJ3-F1
#
_entry.id   AF-A0A352SCJ3-F1
#
_cell.length_a   1.000
_cell.length_b   1.000
_cell.length_c   1.000
_cell.angle_alpha   90.00
_cell.angle_beta   90.00
_cell.angle_gamma   90.00
#
_symmetry.space_group_name_H-M   'P 1'
#
loop_
_entity.id
_entity.type
_entity.pdbx_description
1 polymer ?
#
loop_
_entity_poly.entity_id
_entity_poly.type
_entity_poly.pdbx_seq_one_letter_code
_entity_poly.pdbx_strand_id
1 'polypeptide(L)'
;MRVEGMDCASCVGKIETALARMVGVSDARINFTAETLELTLASGVPTQLGDIEKTIKSLGFGVSDVRRHDGSDTGAVSVPATSIQNRRWWQTKKGKHVIGLGVLMASAYAMTLLLPLYGEWIFAAAVIAGVTPFARKAFALARSGSPFSIETLMSVAAIGALFIGEAEEAAAVVFLFSVGELLESVAAGRARAGIKALASLVPKTAVLLDPNGGQRTVPAAS
;
A
#
# COMPACT_ATOMS: atom_id res chain seq x y z
N MET A 1 -5.77 5.14 12.53
CA MET A 1 -5.37 5.75 11.24
C MET A 1 -5.89 4.90 10.07
N ARG A 2 -6.14 5.48 8.89
CA ARG A 2 -6.34 4.69 7.66
C ARG A 2 -5.01 4.49 6.95
N VAL A 3 -4.77 3.26 6.48
CA VAL A 3 -3.58 2.92 5.71
C VAL A 3 -4.02 2.39 4.34
N GLU A 4 -3.68 3.14 3.30
CA GLU A 4 -4.02 2.82 1.91
C GLU A 4 -2.98 1.85 1.31
N GLY A 5 -3.46 0.90 0.51
CA GLY A 5 -2.61 -0.07 -0.21
C GLY A 5 -2.21 -1.29 0.61
N MET A 6 -2.85 -1.54 1.77
CA MET A 6 -2.72 -2.79 2.53
C MET A 6 -3.49 -3.91 1.82
N ASP A 7 -2.90 -4.43 0.74
CA ASP A 7 -3.61 -5.27 -0.20
C ASP A 7 -3.40 -6.77 -0.02
N CYS A 8 -2.46 -7.19 0.83
CA CYS A 8 -2.09 -8.58 1.03
C CYS A 8 -1.74 -8.84 2.50
N ALA A 9 -1.97 -10.08 2.99
CA ALA A 9 -1.59 -10.48 4.35
C ALA A 9 -0.08 -10.32 4.62
N SER A 10 0.74 -10.48 3.58
CA SER A 10 2.19 -10.25 3.64
C SER A 10 2.57 -8.78 3.91
N CYS A 11 1.71 -7.83 3.50
CA CYS A 11 1.92 -6.41 3.74
C CYS A 11 1.65 -6.04 5.21
N VAL A 12 0.69 -6.70 5.85
CA VAL A 12 0.34 -6.49 7.26
C VAL A 12 1.52 -6.83 8.17
N GLY A 13 2.09 -8.03 8.01
CA GLY A 13 3.24 -8.46 8.82
C GLY A 13 4.46 -7.56 8.68
N LYS A 14 4.69 -6.99 7.49
CA LYS A 14 5.77 -6.01 7.24
C LYS A 14 5.56 -4.72 8.04
N ILE A 15 4.34 -4.20 8.07
CA ILE A 15 4.00 -2.98 8.83
C ILE A 15 4.08 -3.26 10.34
N GLU A 16 3.49 -4.36 10.82
CA GLU A 16 3.53 -4.73 12.25
C GLU A 16 4.97 -4.91 12.75
N THR A 17 5.81 -5.61 11.99
CA THR A 17 7.23 -5.80 12.33
C THR A 17 7.98 -4.47 12.42
N ALA A 18 7.69 -3.54 11.50
CA ALA A 18 8.31 -2.22 11.50
C ALA A 18 7.85 -1.35 12.68
N LEU A 19 6.55 -1.32 12.96
CA LEU A 19 5.98 -0.53 14.06
C LEU A 19 6.38 -1.09 15.43
N ALA A 20 6.47 -2.41 15.58
CA ALA A 20 6.88 -3.05 16.83
C ALA A 20 8.32 -2.70 17.27
N ARG A 21 9.16 -2.22 16.34
CA ARG A 21 10.53 -1.78 16.64
C ARG A 21 10.64 -0.30 16.98
N MET A 22 9.56 0.46 16.84
CA MET A 22 9.54 1.88 17.19
C MET A 22 9.39 2.03 18.71
N VAL A 23 10.21 2.88 19.30
CA VAL A 23 10.17 3.14 20.75
C VAL A 23 8.81 3.76 21.11
N GLY A 24 8.13 3.22 22.12
CA GLY A 24 6.87 3.76 22.62
C GLY A 24 5.62 3.39 21.81
N VAL A 25 5.73 2.50 20.81
CA VAL A 25 4.57 1.92 20.13
C VAL A 25 4.22 0.57 20.76
N SER A 26 2.97 0.39 21.17
CA SER A 26 2.45 -0.86 21.74
C SER A 26 1.08 -1.21 21.15
N ASP A 27 0.73 -2.51 21.16
CA ASP A 27 -0.54 -3.06 20.66
C ASP A 27 -0.93 -2.56 19.24
N ALA A 28 0.04 -2.59 18.32
CA ALA A 28 -0.23 -2.26 16.92
C ALA A 28 -1.07 -3.38 16.28
N ARG A 29 -2.35 -3.10 16.03
CA ARG A 29 -3.29 -4.00 15.36
C ARG A 29 -3.74 -3.43 14.04
N ILE A 30 -3.65 -4.26 13.00
CA ILE A 30 -4.05 -3.88 11.65
C ILE A 30 -5.29 -4.66 11.25
N ASN A 31 -6.32 -3.93 10.85
CA ASN A 31 -7.48 -4.49 10.19
C ASN A 31 -7.42 -4.18 8.70
N PHE A 32 -6.91 -5.13 7.91
CA PHE A 32 -6.77 -4.98 6.47
C PHE A 32 -8.13 -4.91 5.73
N THR A 33 -9.20 -5.49 6.30
CA THR A 33 -10.56 -5.42 5.75
C THR A 33 -11.12 -4.00 5.87
N ALA A 34 -10.85 -3.32 6.99
CA ALA A 34 -11.28 -1.95 7.24
C ALA A 34 -10.28 -0.89 6.75
N GLU A 35 -9.08 -1.30 6.32
CA GLU A 35 -7.93 -0.45 6.01
C GLU A 35 -7.51 0.44 7.20
N THR A 36 -7.69 -0.06 8.43
CA THR A 36 -7.40 0.70 9.65
C THR A 36 -6.24 0.10 10.43
N LEU A 37 -5.40 0.98 10.94
CA LEU A 37 -4.34 0.68 11.92
C LEU A 37 -4.73 1.33 13.24
N GLU A 38 -4.77 0.51 14.29
CA GLU A 38 -4.93 0.90 15.69
C GLU A 38 -3.61 0.62 16.41
N LEU A 39 -3.17 1.55 17.23
CA LEU A 39 -1.94 1.42 18.02
C LEU A 39 -2.04 2.32 19.25
N THR A 40 -1.29 1.94 20.28
CA THR A 40 -1.13 2.74 21.50
C THR A 40 0.25 3.40 21.49
N LEU A 41 0.28 4.69 21.76
CA LEU A 41 1.50 5.48 21.90
C LEU A 41 1.73 5.82 23.37
N ALA A 42 2.90 5.46 23.90
CA ALA A 42 3.29 5.83 25.25
C ALA A 42 3.49 7.35 25.37
N SER A 43 2.96 7.93 26.45
CA SER A 43 3.10 9.36 26.73
C SER A 43 4.54 9.67 27.18
N GLY A 44 5.18 10.69 26.59
CA GLY A 44 6.53 11.14 26.96
C GLY A 44 7.70 10.54 26.14
N VAL A 45 7.41 9.85 25.04
CA VAL A 45 8.43 9.30 24.11
C VAL A 45 8.62 10.25 22.92
N PRO A 46 9.83 10.35 22.31
CA PRO A 46 10.07 11.18 21.12
C PRO A 46 9.26 10.76 19.88
N THR A 47 8.77 9.53 19.84
CA THR A 47 8.02 8.99 18.70
C THR A 47 6.69 9.69 18.56
N GLN A 48 6.54 10.48 17.49
CA GLN A 48 5.29 11.16 17.19
C GLN A 48 4.50 10.43 16.10
N LEU A 49 3.22 10.81 15.98
CA LEU A 49 2.33 10.31 14.93
C LEU A 49 2.93 10.51 13.52
N GLY A 50 3.68 11.60 13.30
CA GLY A 50 4.39 11.86 12.05
C GLY A 50 5.53 10.88 11.74
N ASP A 51 6.16 10.28 12.74
CA ASP A 51 7.22 9.29 12.54
C ASP A 51 6.66 7.92 12.17
N ILE A 52 5.49 7.60 12.71
CA ILE A 52 4.70 6.42 12.31
C ILE A 52 4.27 6.59 10.84
N GLU A 53 3.75 7.76 10.46
CA GLU A 53 3.42 8.03 9.06
C GLU A 53 4.61 7.90 8.12
N LYS A 54 5.77 8.48 8.49
CA LYS A 54 6.99 8.38 7.69
C LYS A 54 7.44 6.92 7.52
N THR A 55 7.34 6.13 8.59
CA THR A 55 7.67 4.70 8.56
C THR A 55 6.74 3.95 7.62
N ILE A 56 5.42 4.16 7.73
CA ILE A 56 4.45 3.49 6.85
C ILE A 56 4.63 3.94 5.38
N LYS A 57 4.92 5.23 5.14
CA LYS A 57 5.20 5.78 3.80
C LYS A 57 6.50 5.23 3.21
N SER A 58 7.55 5.02 4.02
CA SER A 58 8.83 4.46 3.53
C SER A 58 8.71 2.99 3.13
N LEU A 59 7.76 2.26 3.72
CA LEU A 59 7.38 0.90 3.31
C LEU A 59 6.53 0.86 2.03
N GLY A 60 6.13 2.01 1.50
CA GLY A 60 5.38 2.14 0.24
C GLY A 60 3.85 2.20 0.41
N PHE A 61 3.35 2.40 1.63
CA PHE A 61 1.91 2.52 1.91
C PHE A 61 1.46 3.97 2.07
N GLY A 62 0.19 4.25 1.79
CA GLY A 62 -0.41 5.56 2.06
C GLY A 62 -0.94 5.63 3.49
N VAL A 63 -0.90 6.81 4.13
CA VAL A 63 -1.57 7.03 5.41
C VAL A 63 -2.46 8.26 5.27
N SER A 64 -3.73 8.10 5.66
CA SER A 64 -4.70 9.18 5.76
C SER A 64 -5.23 9.24 7.20
N ASP A 65 -5.12 10.42 7.81
CA ASP A 65 -5.53 10.62 9.21
C ASP A 65 -7.05 10.57 9.30
N VAL A 66 -7.58 9.70 10.16
CA VAL A 66 -8.99 9.72 10.55
C VAL A 66 -9.00 10.34 11.94
N ARG A 67 -8.93 11.66 11.98
CA ARG A 67 -9.02 12.40 13.24
C ARG A 67 -10.48 12.36 13.71
N ARG A 68 -10.78 11.51 14.70
CA ARG A 68 -11.97 11.67 15.55
C ARG A 68 -11.65 12.83 16.49
N HIS A 69 -12.26 13.98 16.23
CA HIS A 69 -12.26 15.11 17.16
C HIS A 69 -13.29 14.78 18.25
N ASP A 70 -12.84 14.26 19.39
CA ASP A 70 -13.71 14.22 20.57
C ASP A 70 -13.78 15.62 21.16
N GLY A 71 -14.94 16.24 20.99
CA GLY A 71 -15.28 17.56 21.48
C GLY A 71 -16.74 17.85 21.13
N SER A 72 -17.64 17.39 22.00
CA SER A 72 -19.01 17.86 22.22
C SER A 72 -19.78 18.42 21.01
N ASP A 73 -20.67 17.62 20.42
CA ASP A 73 -22.07 18.02 20.28
C ASP A 73 -22.97 16.87 19.81
N THR A 74 -24.11 16.77 20.47
CA THR A 74 -25.24 15.88 20.16
C THR A 74 -25.85 16.20 18.81
N GLY A 75 -26.02 15.18 17.96
CA GLY A 75 -26.97 15.25 16.83
C GLY A 75 -26.46 14.62 15.54
N ALA A 76 -27.13 13.54 15.13
CA ALA A 76 -27.06 12.89 13.81
C ALA A 76 -25.67 12.40 13.37
N VAL A 77 -25.41 11.10 13.56
CA VAL A 77 -24.35 10.38 12.85
C VAL A 77 -24.74 10.27 11.37
N SER A 78 -24.52 11.33 10.60
CA SER A 78 -24.36 11.21 9.16
C SER A 78 -23.04 10.49 8.94
N VAL A 79 -23.10 9.18 8.67
CA VAL A 79 -21.95 8.45 8.13
C VAL A 79 -21.56 9.20 6.85
N PRO A 80 -20.39 9.87 6.78
CA PRO A 80 -19.99 10.46 5.53
C PRO A 80 -19.79 9.29 4.57
N ALA A 81 -20.64 9.22 3.56
CA ALA A 81 -20.44 8.33 2.42
C ALA A 81 -19.21 8.85 1.69
N THR A 82 -18.03 8.53 2.21
CA THR A 82 -16.76 8.81 1.55
C THR A 82 -16.82 8.05 0.24
N SER A 83 -16.98 8.79 -0.85
CA SER A 83 -16.98 8.29 -2.22
C SER A 83 -15.84 7.28 -2.35
N ILE A 84 -16.19 6.00 -2.57
CA ILE A 84 -15.22 5.03 -3.08
C ILE A 84 -14.87 5.56 -4.45
N GLN A 85 -13.81 6.37 -4.51
CA GLN A 85 -13.39 6.96 -5.76
C GLN A 85 -12.91 5.78 -6.60
N ASN A 86 -13.73 5.42 -7.59
CA ASN A 86 -13.50 4.36 -8.57
C ASN A 86 -12.32 4.76 -9.47
N ARG A 87 -11.13 4.90 -8.88
CA ARG A 87 -9.91 5.20 -9.60
C ARG A 87 -9.56 3.95 -10.40
N ARG A 88 -9.55 4.10 -11.72
CA ARG A 88 -9.14 3.02 -12.63
C ARG A 88 -7.71 2.60 -12.27
N TRP A 89 -7.36 1.32 -12.43
CA TRP A 89 -6.10 0.74 -11.96
C TRP A 89 -4.85 1.54 -12.39
N TRP A 90 -4.86 2.12 -13.59
CA TRP A 90 -3.77 2.93 -14.12
C TRP A 90 -3.60 4.30 -13.45
N GLN A 91 -4.61 4.78 -12.73
CA GLN A 91 -4.57 6.05 -11.99
C GLN A 91 -3.92 5.91 -10.61
N THR A 92 -3.73 4.67 -10.13
CA THR A 92 -3.07 4.38 -8.86
C THR A 92 -1.57 4.71 -8.93
N LYS A 93 -0.94 4.98 -7.78
CA LYS A 93 0.51 5.25 -7.72
C LYS A 93 1.32 4.08 -8.31
N LYS A 94 0.93 2.84 -7.99
CA LYS A 94 1.53 1.61 -8.53
C LYS A 94 1.33 1.51 -10.04
N GLY A 95 0.12 1.73 -10.54
CA GLY A 95 -0.18 1.71 -11.97
C GLY A 95 0.62 2.72 -12.79
N LYS A 96 0.75 3.96 -12.29
CA LYS A 96 1.62 4.97 -12.91
C LYS A 96 3.09 4.55 -12.92
N HIS A 97 3.55 3.86 -11.89
CA HIS A 97 4.92 3.34 -11.81
C HIS A 97 5.19 2.29 -12.89
N VAL A 98 4.30 1.30 -13.04
CA VAL A 98 4.44 0.27 -14.08
C VAL A 98 4.44 0.88 -15.47
N ILE A 99 3.53 1.83 -15.74
CA ILE A 99 3.48 2.53 -17.03
C ILE A 99 4.75 3.34 -17.26
N GLY A 100 5.23 4.06 -16.24
CA GLY A 100 6.48 4.83 -16.33
C GLY A 100 7.69 3.94 -16.62
N LEU A 101 7.80 2.80 -15.92
CA LEU A 101 8.83 1.78 -16.16
C LEU A 101 8.74 1.19 -17.57
N GLY A 102 7.53 0.86 -18.03
CA GLY A 102 7.32 0.33 -19.37
C GLY A 102 7.70 1.33 -20.47
N VAL A 103 7.33 2.60 -20.31
CA VAL A 103 7.73 3.69 -21.23
C VAL A 103 9.24 3.88 -21.21
N LEU A 104 9.85 3.89 -20.02
CA LEU A 104 11.30 4.02 -19.86
C LEU A 104 12.03 2.85 -20.54
N MET A 105 11.58 1.61 -20.35
CA MET A 105 12.16 0.43 -20.99
C MET A 105 11.99 0.46 -22.52
N ALA A 106 10.79 0.80 -23.01
CA ALA A 106 10.54 0.94 -24.45
C ALA A 106 11.40 2.05 -25.07
N SER A 107 11.59 3.17 -24.36
CA SER A 107 12.45 4.26 -24.82
C SER A 107 13.93 3.86 -24.84
N ALA A 108 14.40 3.11 -23.84
CA ALA A 108 15.75 2.57 -23.80
C ALA A 108 16.00 1.65 -25.00
N TYR A 109 15.09 0.70 -25.24
CA TYR A 109 15.14 -0.20 -26.39
C TYR A 109 15.11 0.57 -27.73
N ALA A 110 14.21 1.55 -27.90
CA ALA A 110 14.19 2.36 -29.12
C ALA A 110 15.50 3.14 -29.33
N MET A 111 16.13 3.61 -28.24
CA MET A 111 17.39 4.34 -28.30
C MET A 111 18.56 3.43 -28.68
N THR A 112 18.55 2.15 -28.25
CA THR A 112 19.60 1.19 -28.64
C THR A 112 19.51 0.80 -30.12
N LEU A 113 18.34 0.88 -30.75
CA LEU A 113 18.20 0.74 -32.21
C LEU A 113 18.90 1.88 -32.98
N LEU A 114 18.93 3.10 -32.42
CA LEU A 114 19.54 4.27 -33.07
C LEU A 114 21.04 4.39 -32.78
N LEU A 115 21.46 4.00 -31.58
CA LEU A 115 22.82 4.17 -31.06
C LEU A 115 23.31 2.87 -30.41
N PRO A 116 23.59 1.81 -31.20
CA PRO A 116 23.94 0.49 -30.68
C PRO A 116 25.23 0.50 -29.85
N LEU A 117 26.13 1.46 -30.11
CA LEU A 117 27.38 1.61 -29.37
C LEU A 117 27.20 1.99 -27.88
N TYR A 118 26.05 2.55 -27.51
CA TYR A 118 25.76 3.02 -26.14
C TYR A 118 24.71 2.16 -25.42
N GLY A 119 24.33 1.01 -25.99
CA GLY A 119 23.22 0.20 -25.50
C GLY A 119 23.34 -0.20 -24.03
N GLU A 120 24.52 -0.69 -23.62
CA GLU A 120 24.80 -1.11 -22.25
C GLU A 120 24.58 0.03 -21.23
N TRP A 121 25.10 1.23 -21.53
CA TRP A 121 24.95 2.39 -20.65
C TRP A 121 23.51 2.92 -20.59
N ILE A 122 22.78 2.84 -21.70
CA ILE A 122 21.36 3.22 -21.76
C ILE A 122 20.52 2.28 -20.89
N PHE A 123 20.72 0.97 -21.03
CA PHE A 123 20.02 -0.02 -20.21
C PHE A 123 20.45 0.06 -18.74
N ALA A 124 21.74 0.27 -18.46
CA ALA A 124 22.22 0.45 -17.09
C ALA A 124 21.53 1.64 -16.40
N ALA A 125 21.43 2.79 -17.09
CA ALA A 125 20.70 3.94 -16.58
C ALA A 125 19.21 3.64 -16.36
N ALA A 126 18.59 2.90 -17.28
CA ALA A 126 17.19 2.49 -17.18
C ALA A 126 16.93 1.57 -15.98
N VAL A 127 17.78 0.56 -15.78
CA VAL A 127 17.71 -0.36 -14.63
C VAL A 127 17.90 0.40 -13.33
N ILE A 128 18.89 1.29 -13.23
CA ILE A 128 19.13 2.08 -12.01
C ILE A 128 17.89 2.91 -11.66
N ALA A 129 17.31 3.60 -12.64
CA ALA A 129 16.09 4.37 -12.45
C ALA A 129 14.91 3.48 -12.02
N GLY A 130 14.76 2.32 -12.67
CA GLY A 130 13.68 1.37 -12.40
C GLY A 130 13.77 0.65 -11.06
N VAL A 131 14.98 0.32 -10.61
CA VAL A 131 15.24 -0.39 -9.34
C VAL A 131 15.14 0.54 -8.13
N THR A 132 15.42 1.83 -8.29
CA THR A 132 15.39 2.84 -7.22
C THR A 132 14.21 2.73 -6.24
N PRO A 133 12.93 2.69 -6.67
CA PRO A 133 11.79 2.53 -5.76
C PRO A 133 11.82 1.21 -4.96
N PHE A 134 12.24 0.11 -5.60
CA PHE A 134 12.30 -1.21 -4.98
C PHE A 134 13.48 -1.31 -4.01
N ALA A 135 14.64 -0.76 -4.35
CA ALA A 135 15.80 -0.70 -3.48
C ALA A 135 15.51 0.12 -2.22
N ARG A 136 14.79 1.24 -2.33
CA ARG A 136 14.34 2.03 -1.18
C ARG A 136 13.44 1.21 -0.25
N LYS A 137 12.46 0.51 -0.83
CA LYS A 137 11.54 -0.36 -0.08
C LYS A 137 12.27 -1.53 0.57
N ALA A 138 13.18 -2.19 -0.14
CA ALA A 138 14.03 -3.26 0.37
C ALA A 138 14.89 -2.80 1.54
N PHE A 139 15.51 -1.62 1.43
CA PHE A 139 16.33 -1.04 2.51
C PHE A 139 15.48 -0.68 3.73
N ALA A 140 14.30 -0.09 3.53
CA ALA A 140 13.37 0.21 4.61
C ALA A 140 12.94 -1.08 5.34
N LEU A 141 12.57 -2.12 4.59
CA LEU A 141 12.19 -3.44 5.12
C LEU A 141 13.35 -4.12 5.85
N ALA A 142 14.56 -4.05 5.31
CA ALA A 142 15.74 -4.64 5.96
C ALA A 142 16.04 -3.93 7.29
N ARG A 143 16.01 -2.60 7.31
CA ARG A 143 16.21 -1.81 8.53
C ARG A 143 15.10 -2.05 9.56
N SER A 144 13.88 -2.28 9.10
CA SER A 144 12.72 -2.54 9.95
C SER A 144 12.55 -3.99 10.37
N GLY A 145 13.46 -4.90 9.98
CA GLY A 145 13.52 -6.26 10.52
C GLY A 145 13.17 -7.42 9.62
N SER A 146 12.86 -7.16 8.36
CA SER A 146 12.61 -8.17 7.35
C SER A 146 13.66 -8.07 6.23
N PRO A 147 14.92 -8.47 6.48
CA PRO A 147 15.99 -8.36 5.49
C PRO A 147 15.82 -9.31 4.30
N PHE A 148 15.20 -10.48 4.50
CA PHE A 148 14.96 -11.49 3.47
C PHE A 148 13.61 -11.28 2.78
N SER A 149 13.49 -10.17 2.05
CA SER A 149 12.29 -9.84 1.26
C SER A 149 12.51 -10.09 -0.23
N ILE A 150 11.42 -10.28 -1.00
CA ILE A 150 11.52 -10.40 -2.46
C ILE A 150 12.08 -9.12 -3.09
N GLU A 151 11.80 -7.97 -2.48
CA GLU A 151 12.37 -6.69 -2.88
C GLU A 151 13.89 -6.65 -2.68
N THR A 152 14.42 -7.27 -1.62
CA THR A 152 15.86 -7.44 -1.40
C THR A 152 16.46 -8.33 -2.47
N LEU A 153 15.86 -9.49 -2.72
CA LEU A 153 16.35 -10.45 -3.73
C LEU A 153 16.39 -9.79 -5.11
N MET A 154 15.32 -9.09 -5.51
CA MET A 154 15.28 -8.38 -6.79
C MET A 154 16.34 -7.28 -6.87
N SER A 155 16.51 -6.48 -5.81
CA SER A 155 17.49 -5.39 -5.79
C SER A 155 18.92 -5.92 -5.93
N VAL A 156 19.25 -7.00 -5.21
CA VAL A 156 20.56 -7.65 -5.30
C VAL A 156 20.77 -8.27 -6.68
N ALA A 157 19.76 -8.95 -7.23
CA ALA A 157 19.84 -9.55 -8.55
C ALA A 157 20.07 -8.50 -9.65
N ALA A 158 19.33 -7.39 -9.62
CA ALA A 158 19.48 -6.31 -10.60
C ALA A 158 20.86 -5.63 -10.50
N ILE A 159 21.37 -5.42 -9.28
CA ILE A 159 22.73 -4.91 -9.08
C ILE A 159 23.76 -5.91 -9.63
N GLY A 160 23.60 -7.21 -9.34
CA GLY A 160 24.49 -8.25 -9.85
C GLY A 160 24.51 -8.30 -11.38
N ALA A 161 23.35 -8.19 -12.02
CA ALA A 161 23.24 -8.16 -13.48
C ALA A 161 23.93 -6.93 -14.09
N LEU A 162 23.86 -5.76 -13.44
CA LEU A 162 24.61 -4.57 -13.86
C LEU A 162 26.13 -4.78 -13.83
N PHE A 163 26.64 -5.56 -12.87
CA PHE A 163 28.08 -5.87 -12.81
C PHE A 163 28.54 -6.88 -13.86
N ILE A 164 27.64 -7.70 -14.37
CA ILE A 164 27.94 -8.75 -15.36
C ILE A 164 27.72 -8.24 -16.80
N GLY A 165 27.09 -7.07 -16.97
CA GLY A 165 26.80 -6.47 -18.29
C GLY A 165 25.43 -6.84 -18.85
N GLU A 166 24.63 -7.62 -18.12
CA GLU A 166 23.30 -8.13 -18.52
C GLU A 166 22.19 -7.15 -18.09
N ALA A 167 22.33 -5.88 -18.50
CA ALA A 167 21.43 -4.81 -18.09
C ALA A 167 20.05 -4.89 -18.78
N GLU A 168 19.97 -5.48 -19.97
CA GLU A 168 18.71 -5.64 -20.72
C GLU A 168 17.79 -6.65 -20.02
N GLU A 169 18.35 -7.80 -19.61
CA GLU A 169 17.70 -8.86 -18.87
C GLU A 169 17.20 -8.35 -17.52
N ALA A 170 18.05 -7.57 -16.82
CA ALA A 170 17.69 -6.94 -15.56
C ALA A 170 16.50 -5.99 -15.71
N ALA A 171 16.48 -5.17 -16.77
CA ALA A 171 15.39 -4.25 -17.05
C ALA A 171 14.07 -5.01 -17.28
N ALA A 172 14.12 -6.08 -18.07
CA ALA A 172 12.97 -6.94 -18.33
C ALA A 172 12.41 -7.57 -17.04
N VAL A 173 13.27 -8.11 -16.18
CA VAL A 173 12.86 -8.72 -14.90
C VAL A 173 12.24 -7.67 -13.97
N VAL A 174 12.85 -6.49 -13.84
CA VAL A 174 12.33 -5.39 -13.00
C VAL A 174 10.96 -4.92 -13.51
N PHE A 175 10.79 -4.81 -14.82
CA PHE A 175 9.50 -4.47 -15.42
C PHE A 175 8.44 -5.53 -15.15
N LEU A 176 8.74 -6.81 -15.41
CA LEU A 176 7.79 -7.91 -15.20
C LEU A 176 7.40 -8.07 -13.72
N PHE A 177 8.35 -7.88 -12.81
CA PHE A 177 8.06 -7.86 -11.38
C PHE A 177 7.11 -6.71 -11.02
N SER A 178 7.36 -5.51 -11.55
CA SER A 178 6.49 -4.35 -11.32
C SER A 178 5.05 -4.59 -11.83
N VAL A 179 4.92 -5.22 -13.01
CA VAL A 179 3.63 -5.67 -13.53
C VAL A 179 2.97 -6.68 -12.59
N GLY A 180 3.73 -7.66 -12.09
CA GLY A 180 3.24 -8.66 -11.13
C GLY A 180 2.69 -8.05 -9.85
N GLU A 181 3.45 -7.14 -9.20
CA GLU A 181 2.99 -6.42 -8.00
C GLU A 181 1.70 -5.62 -8.26
N LEU A 182 1.57 -5.02 -9.44
CA LEU A 182 0.35 -4.32 -9.83
C LEU A 182 -0.82 -5.29 -9.99
N LEU A 183 -0.63 -6.40 -10.68
CA LEU A 183 -1.67 -7.41 -10.88
C LEU A 183 -2.15 -8.00 -9.54
N GLU A 184 -1.22 -8.29 -8.62
CA GLU A 184 -1.55 -8.73 -7.27
C GLU A 184 -2.44 -7.69 -6.56
N SER A 185 -2.05 -6.42 -6.60
CA SER A 185 -2.84 -5.34 -5.96
C SER A 185 -4.24 -5.18 -6.56
N VAL A 186 -4.36 -5.30 -7.89
CA VAL A 186 -5.66 -5.18 -8.59
C VAL A 186 -6.55 -6.38 -8.28
N ALA A 187 -5.99 -7.60 -8.30
CA ALA A 187 -6.73 -8.82 -7.98
C ALA A 187 -7.25 -8.78 -6.53
N ALA A 188 -6.38 -8.46 -5.57
CA ALA A 188 -6.76 -8.38 -4.17
C ALA A 188 -7.76 -7.23 -3.89
N GLY A 189 -7.61 -6.09 -4.56
CA GLY A 189 -8.54 -4.97 -4.47
C GLY A 189 -9.93 -5.33 -5.00
N ARG A 190 -10.00 -6.01 -6.16
CA ARG A 190 -11.26 -6.46 -6.75
C ARG A 190 -11.98 -7.49 -5.89
N ALA A 191 -11.24 -8.43 -5.29
CA ALA A 191 -11.80 -9.41 -4.37
C ALA A 191 -12.43 -8.74 -3.13
N ARG A 192 -11.71 -7.80 -2.50
CA ARG A 192 -12.22 -7.06 -1.33
C ARG A 192 -13.40 -6.17 -1.66
N ALA A 193 -13.40 -5.51 -2.81
CA ALA A 193 -14.55 -4.71 -3.26
C ALA A 193 -15.83 -5.55 -3.37
N GLY A 194 -15.72 -6.79 -3.85
CA GLY A 194 -16.84 -7.74 -3.88
C GLY A 194 -17.36 -8.09 -2.48
N ILE A 195 -16.47 -8.40 -1.53
CA ILE A 195 -16.84 -8.70 -0.14
C ILE A 195 -17.50 -7.47 0.52
N LYS A 196 -16.95 -6.28 0.31
CA LYS A 196 -17.51 -5.03 0.85
C LYS A 196 -18.90 -4.73 0.29
N ALA A 197 -19.13 -5.01 -0.98
CA ALA A 197 -20.46 -4.85 -1.60
C ALA A 197 -21.49 -5.78 -0.93
N LEU A 198 -21.14 -7.05 -0.70
CA LEU A 198 -22.01 -7.99 0.02
C LEU A 198 -22.24 -7.57 1.47
N ALA A 199 -21.19 -7.17 2.20
CA ALA A 199 -21.32 -6.72 3.59
C ALA A 199 -22.20 -5.46 3.71
N SER A 200 -22.24 -4.61 2.68
CA SER A 200 -23.08 -3.41 2.67
C SER A 200 -24.58 -3.68 2.51
N LEU A 201 -24.96 -4.90 2.08
CA LEU A 201 -26.35 -5.32 2.00
C LEU A 201 -26.94 -5.71 3.36
N VAL A 202 -26.12 -5.92 4.38
CA VAL A 202 -26.60 -6.24 5.73
C VAL A 202 -27.12 -4.95 6.38
N PRO A 203 -28.44 -4.87 6.69
CA PRO A 203 -29.01 -3.69 7.31
C PRO A 203 -28.46 -3.53 8.73
N LYS A 204 -28.00 -2.31 9.06
CA LYS A 204 -27.46 -1.99 10.39
C LYS A 204 -28.56 -1.67 11.41
N THR A 205 -29.77 -1.43 10.93
CA THR A 205 -30.92 -1.04 11.73
C THR A 205 -32.14 -1.86 11.32
N ALA A 206 -33.02 -2.10 12.28
CA ALA A 206 -34.31 -2.73 12.10
C ALA A 206 -35.39 -1.81 12.68
N VAL A 207 -36.60 -1.88 12.13
CA VAL A 207 -37.76 -1.17 12.70
C VAL A 207 -38.49 -2.15 13.60
N LEU A 208 -38.53 -1.84 14.90
CA LEU A 208 -39.27 -2.60 15.90
C LEU A 208 -40.69 -2.02 16.02
N LEU A 209 -41.70 -2.88 15.97
CA LEU A 209 -43.10 -2.53 16.20
C LEU A 209 -43.48 -2.82 17.65
N ASP A 210 -43.94 -1.80 18.37
CA ASP A 210 -44.45 -1.94 19.73
C ASP A 210 -45.89 -2.49 19.73
N PRO A 211 -46.35 -3.16 20.82
CA PRO A 211 -47.71 -3.72 20.91
C PRO A 211 -48.84 -2.69 20.72
N ASN A 212 -48.55 -1.41 20.96
CA ASN A 212 -49.49 -0.30 20.83
C ASN A 212 -49.46 0.34 19.42
N GLY A 213 -48.75 -0.25 18.45
CA GLY A 213 -48.62 0.26 17.08
C GLY A 213 -47.54 1.32 16.88
N GLY A 214 -46.74 1.63 17.89
CA GLY A 214 -45.57 2.50 17.78
C GLY A 214 -44.43 1.86 16.98
N GLN A 215 -43.62 2.66 16.27
CA GLN A 215 -42.44 2.17 15.56
C GLN A 215 -41.18 2.83 16.11
N ARG A 216 -40.14 2.04 16.39
CA ARG A 216 -38.82 2.55 16.79
C ARG A 216 -37.71 1.87 16.00
N THR A 217 -36.76 2.66 15.50
CA THR A 217 -35.59 2.13 14.81
C THR A 217 -34.56 1.70 15.85
N VAL A 218 -34.16 0.44 15.81
CA VAL A 218 -33.16 -0.16 16.71
C VAL A 218 -31.99 -0.71 15.89
N PRO A 219 -30.79 -0.86 16.48
CA PRO A 219 -29.71 -1.56 15.81
C PRO A 219 -30.14 -3.00 15.52
N ALA A 220 -29.84 -3.50 14.32
CA ALA A 220 -30.25 -4.84 13.90
C ALA A 220 -29.54 -5.98 14.68
N ALA A 221 -28.51 -5.65 15.47
CA ALA A 221 -27.74 -6.58 16.31
C ALA A 221 -28.21 -6.58 17.78
N SER A 222 -29.32 -5.89 18.10
CA SER A 222 -29.88 -5.74 19.46
C SER A 222 -31.03 -6.70 19.73
#